data_AF-A0A7V8JGR2-F1
#
_entry.id   AF-A0A7V8JGR2-F1
#
_cell.length_a   1.000
_cell.length_b   1.000
_cell.length_c   1.000
_cell.angle_alpha   90.00
_cell.angle_beta   90.00
_cell.angle_gamma   90.00
#
_symmetry.space_group_name_H-M   'P 1'
#
loop_
_entity.id
_entity.type
_entity.pdbx_description
1 polymer ?
#
loop_
_entity_poly.entity_id
_entity_poly.type
_entity_poly.pdbx_seq_one_letter_code
_entity_poly.pdbx_strand_id
1 'polypeptide(L)'
;MPTAALAVALVRTSVRRAPRNPVVQALSLAARIEPDAELRADWFHHDPIRELGGLTAEGALATGQGAALVRVLRAIDAGRRG
;
A
#
# COMPACT_ATOMS: atom_id res chain seq x y z
N MET A 1 3.80 47.77 -27.19
CA MET A 1 2.56 47.56 -26.41
C MET A 1 1.74 46.48 -27.12
N PRO A 2 1.28 45.38 -26.49
CA PRO A 2 1.51 44.87 -25.13
C PRO A 2 2.09 43.41 -25.08
N THR A 3 2.74 43.12 -23.95
CA THR A 3 2.82 41.85 -23.17
C THR A 3 3.13 40.50 -23.84
N ALA A 4 4.39 40.06 -23.68
CA ALA A 4 4.76 38.64 -23.66
C ALA A 4 4.46 38.05 -22.27
N ALA A 5 3.50 37.14 -22.18
CA ALA A 5 3.23 36.38 -20.97
C ALA A 5 4.15 35.15 -20.90
N LEU A 6 5.17 35.22 -20.04
CA LEU A 6 6.00 34.09 -19.64
C LEU A 6 5.18 33.17 -18.72
N ALA A 7 4.73 32.04 -19.26
CA ALA A 7 4.05 31.00 -18.51
C ALA A 7 5.04 30.21 -17.64
N VAL A 8 5.05 30.59 -16.36
CA VAL A 8 5.30 29.83 -15.14
C VAL A 8 5.55 28.32 -15.30
N ALA A 9 6.77 27.94 -14.90
CA ALA A 9 7.21 26.69 -14.29
C ALA A 9 6.15 25.58 -14.09
N LEU A 10 6.16 24.58 -14.97
CA LEU A 10 5.68 23.25 -14.65
C LEU A 10 6.80 22.49 -13.93
N VAL A 11 6.84 22.67 -12.61
CA VAL A 11 7.48 21.77 -11.67
C VAL A 11 6.89 20.38 -11.90
N ARG A 12 7.55 19.57 -12.73
CA ARG A 12 7.32 18.12 -12.79
C ARG A 12 7.96 17.50 -11.56
N THR A 13 7.42 17.80 -10.38
CA THR A 13 7.61 16.97 -9.18
C THR A 13 6.95 15.63 -9.46
N SER A 14 7.72 14.77 -10.13
CA SER A 14 7.38 13.36 -10.25
C SER A 14 7.36 12.81 -8.84
N VAL A 15 6.14 12.78 -8.30
CA VAL A 15 5.65 11.96 -7.20
C VAL A 15 6.73 10.99 -6.75
N ARG A 16 7.30 11.25 -5.56
CA ARG A 16 8.25 10.37 -4.88
C ARG A 16 7.80 8.93 -5.10
N ARG A 17 8.55 8.16 -5.90
CA ARG A 17 8.23 6.77 -6.23
C ARG A 17 7.98 6.05 -4.90
N ALA A 18 6.71 5.74 -4.62
CA ALA A 18 6.38 4.77 -3.60
C ALA A 18 7.26 3.54 -3.82
N PRO A 19 7.77 2.88 -2.75
CA PRO A 19 8.74 1.81 -2.89
C PRO A 19 8.22 0.81 -3.93
N ARG A 20 8.94 0.64 -5.05
CA ARG A 20 8.46 -0.16 -6.19
C ARG A 20 8.15 -1.60 -5.83
N ASN A 21 8.64 -2.06 -4.68
CA ASN A 21 8.40 -3.40 -4.17
C ASN A 21 7.10 -3.44 -3.34
N PRO A 22 6.04 -4.13 -3.81
CA PRO A 22 4.79 -4.27 -3.08
C PRO A 22 4.96 -5.00 -1.74
N VAL A 23 5.97 -5.86 -1.58
CA VAL A 23 6.28 -6.54 -0.31
C VAL A 23 6.60 -5.53 0.78
N VAL A 24 7.57 -4.63 0.51
CA VAL A 24 8.01 -3.61 1.48
C VAL A 24 6.86 -2.68 1.85
N GLN A 25 6.02 -2.32 0.87
CA GLN A 25 4.83 -1.51 1.13
C GLN A 25 3.80 -2.23 2.00
N ALA A 26 3.51 -3.50 1.73
CA ALA A 26 2.56 -4.29 2.51
C ALA A 26 3.03 -4.42 3.96
N LEU A 27 4.31 -4.76 4.18
CA LEU A 27 4.89 -4.88 5.53
C LEU A 27 4.85 -3.54 6.29
N SER A 28 5.17 -2.43 5.61
CA SER A 28 5.14 -1.09 6.22
C SER A 28 3.72 -0.66 6.60
N LEU A 29 2.71 -0.99 5.78
CA LEU A 29 1.31 -0.71 6.08
C LEU A 29 0.80 -1.60 7.22
N ALA A 30 1.10 -2.89 7.18
CA ALA A 30 0.70 -3.83 8.23
C ALA A 30 1.25 -3.39 9.60
N ALA A 31 2.53 -2.97 9.68
CA ALA A 31 3.13 -2.47 10.91
C ALA A 31 2.54 -1.15 11.42
N ARG A 32 1.90 -0.37 10.54
CA ARG A 32 1.19 0.86 10.94
C ARG A 32 -0.21 0.54 11.45
N ILE A 33 -0.91 -0.37 10.79
CA ILE A 33 -2.27 -0.78 11.15
C ILE A 33 -2.25 -1.53 12.48
N GLU A 34 -1.35 -2.50 12.62
CA GLU A 34 -1.15 -3.26 13.86
C GLU A 34 0.31 -3.08 14.31
N PRO A 35 0.57 -2.24 15.32
CA PRO A 35 1.91 -2.03 15.87
C PRO A 35 2.48 -3.27 16.59
N ASP A 36 1.64 -4.09 17.21
CA ASP A 36 2.08 -5.31 17.91
C ASP A 36 2.65 -6.32 16.92
N ALA A 37 3.88 -6.77 17.18
CA ALA A 37 4.60 -7.63 16.26
C ALA A 37 4.06 -9.06 16.23
N GLU A 38 3.59 -9.58 17.37
CA GLU A 38 3.07 -10.93 17.49
C GLU A 38 1.69 -11.01 16.83
N LEU A 39 0.79 -10.05 17.11
CA LEU A 39 -0.54 -10.01 16.49
C LEU A 39 -0.45 -9.84 14.96
N ARG A 40 0.48 -9.00 14.49
CA ARG A 40 0.72 -8.82 13.06
C ARG A 40 1.30 -10.07 12.41
N ALA A 41 2.18 -10.79 13.09
CA ALA A 41 2.74 -12.05 12.57
C ALA A 41 1.66 -13.14 12.51
N ASP A 42 0.86 -13.29 13.56
CA ASP A 42 -0.26 -14.23 13.63
C ASP A 42 -1.23 -14.00 12.46
N TRP A 43 -1.71 -12.75 12.30
CA TRP A 43 -2.54 -12.35 11.16
C TRP A 43 -1.87 -12.64 9.81
N PHE A 44 -0.58 -12.34 9.67
CA PHE A 44 0.14 -12.47 8.41
C PHE A 44 0.19 -13.93 7.92
N HIS A 45 0.31 -14.88 8.84
CA HIS A 45 0.46 -16.30 8.56
C HIS A 45 -0.87 -17.07 8.57
N HIS A 46 -1.85 -16.64 9.38
CA HIS A 46 -2.99 -17.49 9.71
C HIS A 46 -4.34 -16.93 9.27
N ASP A 47 -4.46 -15.62 9.04
CA ASP A 47 -5.76 -15.01 8.76
C ASP A 47 -6.06 -14.92 7.26
N PRO A 48 -7.11 -15.62 6.77
CA PRO A 48 -7.50 -15.56 5.37
C PRO A 48 -8.18 -14.24 5.02
N ILE A 49 -7.71 -13.60 3.95
CA ILE A 49 -8.21 -12.30 3.47
C ILE A 49 -9.24 -12.55 2.35
N ARG A 50 -10.52 -12.30 2.62
CA ARG A 50 -11.64 -12.57 1.70
C ARG A 50 -11.47 -11.89 0.33
N GLU A 51 -10.98 -10.65 0.31
CA GLU A 51 -10.76 -9.86 -0.90
C GLU A 51 -9.62 -10.42 -1.78
N LEU A 52 -8.79 -11.28 -1.22
CA LEU A 52 -7.71 -11.99 -1.92
C LEU A 52 -8.07 -13.46 -2.15
N GLY A 53 -9.36 -13.79 -2.18
CA GLY A 53 -9.84 -15.15 -2.40
C GLY A 53 -9.57 -16.11 -1.23
N GLY A 54 -9.38 -15.57 -0.02
CA GLY A 54 -9.08 -16.36 1.17
C GLY A 54 -7.59 -16.65 1.40
N LEU A 55 -6.70 -16.01 0.63
CA LEU A 55 -5.26 -16.09 0.88
C LEU A 55 -4.88 -15.35 2.17
N THR A 56 -3.89 -15.87 2.88
CA THR A 56 -3.18 -15.14 3.93
C THR A 56 -2.31 -14.04 3.33
N ALA A 57 -1.80 -13.11 4.14
CA ALA A 57 -0.90 -12.09 3.65
C ALA A 57 0.39 -12.70 3.06
N GLU A 58 0.94 -13.73 3.72
CA GLU A 58 2.05 -14.52 3.18
C GLU A 58 1.72 -15.14 1.82
N GLY A 59 0.59 -15.84 1.72
CA GLY A 59 0.14 -16.49 0.49
C GLY A 59 -0.05 -15.50 -0.66
N ALA A 60 -0.60 -14.31 -0.37
CA ALA A 60 -0.74 -13.24 -1.34
C ALA A 60 0.62 -12.72 -1.85
N LEU A 61 1.63 -12.62 -0.99
CA LEU A 61 2.97 -12.23 -1.42
C LEU A 61 3.65 -13.33 -2.24
N ALA A 62 3.58 -14.59 -1.78
CA ALA A 62 4.17 -15.74 -2.46
C ALA A 62 3.59 -15.97 -3.87
N THR A 63 2.31 -15.66 -4.07
CA THR A 63 1.62 -15.82 -5.36
C THR A 63 1.66 -14.58 -6.25
N GLY A 64 2.42 -13.55 -5.88
CA GLY A 64 2.56 -12.32 -6.67
C GLY A 64 1.37 -11.34 -6.58
N GLN A 65 0.41 -11.58 -5.68
CA GLN A 65 -0.72 -10.70 -5.42
C GLN A 65 -0.40 -9.53 -4.46
N GLY A 66 0.87 -9.25 -4.19
CA GLY A 66 1.27 -8.19 -3.25
C GLY A 66 0.69 -6.80 -3.58
N ALA A 67 0.49 -6.47 -4.86
CA ALA A 67 -0.15 -5.21 -5.24
C ALA A 67 -1.65 -5.14 -4.85
N ALA A 68 -2.34 -6.28 -4.82
CA ALA A 68 -3.72 -6.36 -4.34
C ALA A 68 -3.77 -6.29 -2.80
N LEU A 69 -2.86 -6.99 -2.12
CA LEU A 69 -2.70 -6.90 -0.66
C LEU A 69 -2.46 -5.45 -0.20
N VAL A 70 -1.57 -4.71 -0.87
CA VAL A 70 -1.33 -3.28 -0.58
C VAL A 70 -2.60 -2.45 -0.73
N ARG A 71 -3.45 -2.73 -1.72
CA ARG A 71 -4.73 -2.00 -1.89
C ARG A 71 -5.69 -2.28 -0.73
N VAL A 72 -5.80 -3.54 -0.30
CA VAL A 72 -6.63 -3.93 0.85
C VAL A 72 -6.13 -3.22 2.12
N LEU A 73 -4.83 -3.28 2.40
CA LEU A 73 -4.24 -2.64 3.57
C LEU A 73 -4.43 -1.12 3.56
N ARG A 74 -4.30 -0.46 2.41
CA ARG A 74 -4.61 0.99 2.30
C ARG A 74 -6.08 1.32 2.53
N ALA A 75 -7.00 0.40 2.23
CA ALA A 75 -8.41 0.61 2.52
C ALA A 75 -8.67 0.53 4.03
N ILE A 76 -8.02 -0.41 4.71
CA ILE A 76 -8.05 -0.57 6.17
C ILE A 76 -7.42 0.65 6.87
N ASP A 77 -6.18 1.02 6.51
CA ASP A 77 -5.46 2.17 7.08
C ASP A 77 -6.25 3.49 6.95
N ALA A 78 -7.05 3.62 5.89
CA ALA A 78 -7.90 4.79 5.67
C ALA A 78 -9.26 4.74 6.41
N GLY A 79 -9.52 3.73 7.23
CA GLY A 79 -10.81 3.54 7.92
C GLY A 79 -11.99 3.30 6.98
N ARG A 80 -11.74 2.94 5.72
CA ARG A 80 -12.78 2.63 4.72
C ARG A 80 -13.24 1.18 4.77
N ARG A 81 -12.70 0.41 5.72
CA ARG A 81 -13.04 -0.98 6.00
C ARG A 81 -13.18 -1.12 7.51
N GLY A 82 -14.35 -1.60 7.92
CA GLY A 82 -14.76 -1.98 9.27
C GLY A 82 -15.84 -3.05 9.14
#